data_AF-A0A139W8G8-F1
#
_entry.id   AF-A0A139W8G8-F1
#
_cell.length_a   1.000
_cell.length_b   1.000
_cell.length_c   1.000
_cell.angle_alpha   90.00
_cell.angle_beta   90.00
_cell.angle_gamma   90.00
#
_symmetry.space_group_name_H-M   'P 1'
#
loop_
_entity.id
_entity.type
_entity.pdbx_description
1 polymer ?
#
loop_
_entity_poly.entity_id
_entity_poly.type
_entity_poly.pdbx_seq_one_letter_code
_entity_poly.pdbx_strand_id
1 'polypeptide(L)'
;MNGGALQPACYQAPYPPLCSHIMAGLYFAESIKNKKSFMGVQCENIANYVLGLCSENTKAVMGEFTNKRIRGSFYVETSNSTPFALGYAFENFIFS
;
A
#
# COMPACT_ATOMS: atom_id res chain seq x y z
N MET A 1 -0.68 -3.35 -1.73
CA MET A 1 -0.64 -2.09 -2.50
C MET A 1 -1.90 -1.99 -3.34
N ASN A 2 -2.84 -1.11 -2.99
CA ASN A 2 -4.06 -0.79 -3.72
C ASN A 2 -4.84 -2.03 -4.21
N GLY A 3 -5.08 -2.99 -3.32
CA GLY A 3 -5.75 -4.26 -3.65
C GLY A 3 -4.96 -5.25 -4.52
N GLY A 4 -3.78 -4.88 -5.03
CA GLY A 4 -2.81 -5.78 -5.67
C GLY A 4 -3.00 -6.00 -7.18
N ALA A 5 -4.14 -5.63 -7.76
CA ALA A 5 -4.43 -5.90 -9.17
C ALA A 5 -4.02 -4.76 -10.13
N LEU A 6 -4.51 -3.54 -9.88
CA LEU A 6 -4.27 -2.37 -10.73
C LEU A 6 -3.80 -1.21 -9.87
N GLN A 7 -2.62 -0.67 -10.18
CA GLN A 7 -2.05 0.42 -9.39
C GLN A 7 -2.54 1.79 -9.90
N PRO A 8 -2.79 2.78 -9.02
CA PRO A 8 -3.40 4.06 -9.40
C PRO A 8 -2.63 4.84 -10.48
N ALA A 9 -1.29 4.74 -10.49
CA ALA A 9 -0.44 5.37 -11.51
C ALA A 9 -0.65 4.77 -12.93
N CYS A 10 -1.31 3.62 -13.04
CA CYS A 10 -1.43 2.84 -14.26
C CYS A 10 -2.81 2.88 -14.92
N TYR A 11 -3.78 3.63 -14.37
CA TYR A 11 -5.14 3.68 -14.90
C TYR A 11 -5.23 4.16 -16.36
N GLN A 12 -4.29 5.00 -16.77
CA GLN A 12 -4.22 5.57 -18.13
C GLN A 12 -3.03 5.02 -18.93
N ALA A 13 -2.35 3.99 -18.43
CA ALA A 13 -1.22 3.41 -19.13
C ALA A 13 -1.69 2.64 -20.37
N PRO A 14 -0.94 2.67 -21.49
CA PRO A 14 -1.27 1.88 -22.69
C PRO A 14 -1.39 0.38 -22.43
N TYR A 15 -0.64 -0.13 -21.45
CA TYR A 15 -0.71 -1.52 -21.00
C TYR A 15 -0.72 -1.57 -19.46
N PRO A 16 -1.90 -1.46 -18.83
CA PRO A 16 -2.03 -1.35 -17.37
C PRO A 16 -1.46 -2.52 -16.54
N PRO A 17 -1.54 -3.80 -17.00
CA PRO A 17 -0.94 -4.91 -16.25
C PRO A 17 0.59 -4.84 -16.14
N LEU A 18 1.29 -4.52 -17.23
CA LEU A 18 2.76 -4.35 -17.22
C LEU A 18 3.17 -3.13 -16.40
N CYS A 19 2.44 -2.02 -16.52
CA CYS A 19 2.67 -0.86 -15.67
C CYS A 19 2.54 -1.25 -14.18
N SER A 20 1.47 -1.94 -13.80
CA SER A 20 1.25 -2.37 -12.42
C SER A 20 2.30 -3.36 -11.93
N HIS A 21 2.82 -4.22 -12.81
CA HIS A 21 3.94 -5.09 -12.51
C HIS A 21 5.21 -4.29 -12.16
N ILE A 22 5.55 -3.26 -12.95
CA ILE A 22 6.71 -2.39 -12.72
C ILE A 22 6.56 -1.58 -11.43
N MET A 23 5.34 -1.16 -11.08
CA MET A 23 5.09 -0.37 -9.86
C MET A 23 5.54 -1.07 -8.58
N ALA A 24 5.52 -2.40 -8.53
CA ALA A 24 6.03 -3.14 -7.36
C ALA A 24 7.50 -2.79 -7.05
N GLY A 25 8.34 -2.70 -8.07
CA GLY A 25 9.74 -2.29 -7.94
C GLY A 25 9.89 -0.83 -7.54
N LEU A 26 9.06 0.07 -8.11
CA LEU A 26 9.10 1.50 -7.80
C LEU A 26 8.69 1.79 -6.34
N TYR A 27 7.64 1.12 -5.85
CA TYR A 27 7.24 1.24 -4.44
C TYR A 27 8.34 0.73 -3.50
N PHE A 28 8.96 -0.41 -3.83
CA PHE A 28 10.07 -0.92 -3.03
C PHE A 28 11.25 0.06 -3.02
N ALA A 29 11.63 0.60 -4.18
CA ALA A 29 12.71 1.58 -4.29
C ALA A 29 12.44 2.85 -3.46
N GLU A 30 11.20 3.33 -3.44
CA GLU A 30 10.80 4.45 -2.58
C GLU A 30 10.88 4.10 -1.09
N SER A 31 10.51 2.87 -0.71
CA SER A 31 10.54 2.42 0.69
C SER A 31 11.93 2.46 1.33
N ILE A 32 12.99 2.34 0.54
CA ILE A 32 14.39 2.42 1.00
C ILE A 32 14.72 3.82 1.53
N LYS A 33 14.12 4.88 0.94
CA LYS A 33 14.43 6.27 1.30
C LYS A 33 13.83 6.70 2.63
N ASN A 34 12.74 6.07 3.07
CA ASN A 34 12.06 6.45 4.31
C ASN A 34 11.42 5.23 5.01
N LYS A 35 11.84 4.99 6.26
CA LYS A 35 11.38 3.91 7.15
C LYS A 35 9.87 3.82 7.38
N LYS A 36 9.10 4.87 7.09
CA LYS A 36 7.69 4.99 7.47
C LYS A 36 6.81 5.46 6.30
N SER A 37 7.24 5.17 5.08
CA SER A 37 6.60 5.63 3.84
C SER A 37 5.28 4.88 3.53
N PHE A 38 5.29 3.55 3.62
CA PHE A 38 4.15 2.72 3.23
C PHE A 38 3.56 1.98 4.43
N MET A 39 2.63 2.62 5.15
CA MET A 39 1.92 1.97 6.27
C MET A 39 0.77 1.11 5.74
N GLY A 40 0.76 -0.16 6.13
CA GLY A 40 -0.31 -1.10 5.83
C GLY A 40 -1.01 -1.60 7.07
N VAL A 41 -2.25 -2.03 6.91
CA VAL A 41 -3.11 -2.57 7.97
C VAL A 41 -3.38 -4.05 7.70
N GLN A 42 -3.22 -4.89 8.71
CA GLN A 42 -3.51 -6.32 8.60
C GLN A 42 -5.00 -6.53 8.41
N CYS A 43 -5.39 -7.31 7.41
CA CYS A 43 -6.78 -7.68 7.22
C CYS A 43 -6.87 -9.05 6.56
N GLU A 44 -7.94 -9.79 6.84
CA GLU A 44 -8.12 -11.15 6.31
C GLU A 44 -8.34 -11.15 4.80
N ASN A 45 -9.07 -10.17 4.30
CA ASN A 45 -9.43 -10.05 2.88
C ASN A 45 -9.66 -8.59 2.49
N ILE A 46 -9.73 -8.34 1.19
CA ILE A 46 -9.88 -6.99 0.63
C ILE A 46 -11.25 -6.39 0.93
N ALA A 47 -12.30 -7.21 1.03
CA ALA A 47 -13.65 -6.71 1.32
C ALA A 47 -13.71 -6.10 2.72
N ASN A 48 -13.19 -6.80 3.73
CA ASN A 48 -13.10 -6.28 5.10
C ASN A 48 -12.23 -5.02 5.20
N TYR A 49 -11.18 -4.93 4.39
CA TYR A 49 -10.32 -3.74 4.33
C TYR A 49 -11.09 -2.54 3.77
N VAL A 50 -11.76 -2.70 2.61
CA VAL A 50 -12.55 -1.64 1.98
C VAL A 50 -13.72 -1.19 2.84
N LEU A 51 -14.32 -2.11 3.61
CA LEU A 51 -15.37 -1.79 4.58
C LEU A 51 -14.86 -1.15 5.88
N GLY A 52 -13.54 -0.95 6.04
CA GLY A 52 -12.95 -0.34 7.23
C GLY A 52 -12.96 -1.22 8.48
N LEU A 53 -13.31 -2.51 8.37
CA LEU A 53 -13.50 -3.43 9.51
C LEU A 53 -12.19 -3.84 10.20
N CYS A 54 -11.05 -3.55 9.56
CA CYS A 54 -9.73 -3.98 10.00
C CYS A 54 -8.84 -2.83 10.50
N SER A 55 -9.37 -1.62 10.58
CA SER A 55 -8.58 -0.41 10.78
C SER A 55 -7.74 -0.34 12.07
N GLU A 56 -8.24 -0.94 13.15
CA GLU A 56 -7.56 -1.06 14.44
C GLU A 56 -6.65 -2.29 14.53
N ASN A 57 -6.53 -3.07 13.46
CA ASN A 57 -5.64 -4.22 13.44
C ASN A 57 -4.17 -3.80 13.39
N THR A 58 -3.29 -4.80 13.56
CA THR A 58 -1.84 -4.65 13.45
C THR A 58 -1.45 -3.84 12.21
N LYS A 59 -0.66 -2.78 12.44
CA LYS A 59 -0.06 -1.97 11.37
C LYS A 59 1.36 -2.44 11.09
N ALA A 60 1.78 -2.39 9.82
CA ALA A 60 3.11 -2.78 9.40
C ALA A 60 3.62 -1.89 8.26
N VAL A 61 4.91 -1.61 8.26
CA VAL A 61 5.55 -0.91 7.14
C VAL A 61 5.82 -1.89 6.01
N MET A 62 5.43 -1.56 4.78
CA MET A 62 5.81 -2.29 3.57
C MET A 62 7.19 -1.84 3.06
N GLY A 63 7.98 -2.80 2.54
CA GLY A 63 9.27 -2.53 1.89
C GLY A 63 10.49 -2.86 2.74
N GLU A 64 11.58 -2.11 2.55
CA GLU A 64 12.92 -2.39 3.11
C GLU A 64 12.91 -2.60 4.64
N PHE A 65 12.16 -1.76 5.35
CA PHE A 65 12.14 -1.74 6.81
C PHE A 65 11.02 -2.60 7.42
N THR A 66 10.43 -3.51 6.64
CA THR A 66 9.38 -4.39 7.16
C THR A 66 9.90 -5.33 8.24
N ASN A 67 9.09 -5.56 9.28
CA ASN A 67 9.44 -6.53 10.31
C ASN A 67 9.30 -7.95 9.74
N LYS A 68 10.43 -8.64 9.51
CA LYS A 68 10.48 -10.00 8.93
C LYS A 68 9.74 -11.08 9.74
N ARG A 69 9.35 -10.81 10.99
CA ARG A 69 8.54 -11.73 11.81
C ARG A 69 7.03 -11.60 11.55
N ILE A 70 6.59 -10.52 10.94
CA ILE A 70 5.15 -10.29 10.70
C ILE A 70 4.62 -11.25 9.64
N ARG A 71 3.36 -11.65 9.78
CA ARG A 71 2.68 -12.62 8.92
C ARG A 71 1.25 -12.18 8.66
N GLY A 72 0.67 -12.69 7.59
CA GLY A 72 -0.68 -12.34 7.14
C GLY A 72 -0.69 -11.33 6.00
N SER A 73 -1.90 -10.94 5.60
CA SER A 73 -2.13 -10.00 4.51
C SER A 73 -2.24 -8.58 5.04
N PHE A 74 -1.50 -7.66 4.42
CA PHE A 74 -1.51 -6.24 4.75
C PHE A 74 -1.92 -5.43 3.53
N TYR A 75 -2.86 -4.51 3.75
CA TYR A 75 -3.37 -3.64 2.72
C TYR A 75 -2.78 -2.25 2.92
N VAL A 76 -2.28 -1.67 1.83
CA VAL A 76 -1.53 -0.43 1.78
C VAL A 76 -2.09 0.36 0.61
N GLU A 77 -2.39 1.63 0.82
CA GLU A 77 -2.75 2.57 -0.23
C GLU A 77 -1.57 3.44 -0.64
N THR A 78 -1.57 3.84 -1.91
CA THR A 78 -0.56 4.74 -2.46
C THR A 78 -1.20 5.81 -3.32
N SER A 79 -0.52 6.93 -3.46
CA SER A 79 -0.83 7.93 -4.48
C SER A 79 -0.68 7.36 -5.90
N ASN A 80 -1.25 8.05 -6.88
CA ASN A 80 -1.05 7.81 -8.31
C ASN A 80 0.22 8.49 -8.87
N SER A 81 0.95 9.23 -8.04
CA SER A 81 2.12 10.03 -8.41
C SER A 81 3.17 9.99 -7.30
N THR A 82 4.43 10.26 -7.66
CA THR A 82 5.55 10.30 -6.70
C THR A 82 5.50 11.58 -5.84
N PRO A 83 5.82 11.52 -4.53
CA PRO A 83 6.05 10.29 -3.74
C PRO A 83 4.76 9.47 -3.60
N PHE A 84 4.85 8.16 -3.86
CA PHE A 84 3.69 7.28 -3.84
C PHE A 84 3.19 7.02 -2.41
N ALA A 85 4.09 7.10 -1.44
CA ALA A 85 3.79 6.99 -0.03
C ALA A 85 2.84 8.08 0.46
N LEU A 86 1.71 7.69 1.07
CA LEU A 86 0.78 8.63 1.71
C LEU A 86 1.25 9.08 3.12
N GLY A 87 2.29 8.43 3.67
CA GLY A 87 2.81 8.74 5.00
C GLY A 87 1.82 8.43 6.13
N TYR A 88 1.94 9.15 7.25
CA TYR A 88 1.05 9.01 8.42
C TYR A 88 -0.32 9.68 8.25
N ALA A 89 -0.51 10.47 7.19
CA ALA A 89 -1.74 11.24 6.96
C ALA A 89 -2.98 10.36 6.69
N PHE A 90 -2.78 9.05 6.57
CA PHE A 90 -3.86 8.10 6.29
C PHE A 90 -4.73 7.73 7.50
N GLU A 91 -4.40 8.16 8.73
CA GLU A 91 -5.33 7.93 9.86
C GLU A 91 -6.69 8.65 9.68
N ASN A 92 -6.81 9.59 8.73
CA ASN A 92 -8.02 10.40 8.54
C ASN A 92 -8.82 10.14 7.25
N PHE A 93 -8.32 9.35 6.29
CA PHE A 93 -8.89 9.32 4.92
C PHE A 93 -9.90 8.17 4.64
N ILE A 94 -9.91 7.11 5.44
CA ILE A 94 -10.91 6.02 5.32
C ILE A 94 -12.10 6.19 6.28
N PHE A 95 -11.99 7.05 7.28
CA PHE A 95 -12.97 7.16 8.37
C PHE A 95 -13.72 8.49 8.44
N SER A 96 -13.71 9.27 7.36
CA SER A 96 -14.60 10.43 7.21
C SER A 96 -15.71 10.14 6.22
#